data_AF-A0A6L8US11-F1
#
_entry.id   AF-A0A6L8US11-F1
#
_cell.length_a   1.000
_cell.length_b   1.000
_cell.length_c   1.000
_cell.angle_alpha   90.00
_cell.angle_beta   90.00
_cell.angle_gamma   90.00
#
_symmetry.space_group_name_H-M   'P 1'
#
loop_
_entity.id
_entity.type
_entity.pdbx_description
1 polymer ?
#
loop_
_entity_poly.entity_id
_entity_poly.type
_entity_poly.pdbx_seq_one_letter_code
_entity_poly.pdbx_strand_id
1 'polypeptide(L)'
;MVFVIPQSWNLLNIPNYTPGTEWEYGSWFNTNVKKGQPADLFDQFKKLNDSAASSPLLGFLYNPDSLKQEYAQVNAIMGEMIPAIMSGTVDPAEALPKYIDRLKKAGIDKLTADAQKQIEDWRNGKL
;
A
#
# COMPACT_ATOMS: atom_id res chain seq x y z
N MET A 1 -15.52 -19.18 15.00
CA MET A 1 -14.95 -20.52 14.80
C MET A 1 -13.53 -20.32 14.28
N VAL A 2 -12.52 -20.56 15.13
CA VAL A 2 -11.10 -20.37 14.78
C VAL A 2 -10.60 -21.69 14.23
N PHE A 3 -10.32 -21.75 12.93
CA PHE A 3 -9.66 -22.91 12.32
C PHE A 3 -8.16 -22.80 12.61
N VAL A 4 -7.68 -23.60 13.57
CA VAL A 4 -6.25 -23.92 13.69
C VAL A 4 -6.00 -25.03 12.68
N ILE A 5 -5.16 -24.78 11.67
CA ILE A 5 -4.78 -25.81 10.69
C ILE A 5 -3.84 -26.79 11.41
N PRO A 6 -4.24 -28.06 11.62
CA PRO A 6 -3.37 -29.06 12.25
C PRO A 6 -2.08 -29.25 11.43
N GLN A 7 -0.96 -29.59 12.07
CA GLN A 7 0.30 -29.92 11.37
C GLN A 7 0.12 -30.99 10.26
N SER A 8 -0.85 -31.89 10.41
CA SER A 8 -1.18 -32.91 9.41
C SER A 8 -1.97 -32.39 8.19
N TRP A 9 -2.54 -31.18 8.29
CA TRP A 9 -3.25 -30.47 7.21
C TRP A 9 -2.38 -29.35 6.64
N ASN A 10 -1.07 -29.56 6.59
CA ASN A 10 -0.17 -28.66 5.89
C ASN A 10 -0.48 -28.72 4.38
N LEU A 11 -1.49 -27.97 3.94
CA LEU A 11 -1.91 -27.82 2.55
C LEU A 11 -0.79 -27.21 1.67
N LEU A 12 0.31 -26.76 2.29
CA LEU A 12 1.51 -26.25 1.65
C LEU A 12 2.67 -27.27 1.62
N ASN A 13 2.47 -28.51 2.08
CA ASN A 13 3.49 -29.57 1.99
C ASN A 13 3.35 -30.42 0.72
N ILE A 14 2.93 -29.81 -0.38
CA ILE A 14 3.11 -30.41 -1.70
C ILE A 14 4.61 -30.34 -1.99
N PRO A 15 5.30 -31.48 -2.19
CA PRO A 15 6.72 -31.46 -2.53
C PRO A 15 6.97 -30.52 -3.70
N ASN A 16 7.88 -29.55 -3.52
CA ASN A 16 8.28 -28.54 -4.51
C ASN A 16 7.24 -27.45 -4.87
N TYR A 17 6.17 -27.26 -4.09
CA TYR A 17 5.25 -26.13 -4.29
C TYR A 17 5.30 -25.13 -3.13
N THR A 18 6.21 -24.17 -3.26
CA THR A 18 6.38 -23.04 -2.32
C THR A 18 6.24 -21.73 -3.10
N PRO A 19 5.01 -21.28 -3.42
CA PRO A 19 4.80 -20.12 -4.29
C PRO A 19 5.20 -18.78 -3.66
N GLY A 20 5.51 -18.74 -2.36
CA GLY A 20 5.86 -17.48 -1.67
C GLY A 20 4.67 -16.55 -1.46
N THR A 21 3.45 -17.04 -1.65
CA THR A 21 2.18 -16.29 -1.52
C THR A 21 1.56 -16.41 -0.13
N GLU A 22 2.34 -16.82 0.89
CA GLU A 22 1.79 -17.05 2.24
C GLU A 22 1.21 -15.78 2.86
N TRP A 23 1.66 -14.60 2.44
CA TRP A 23 1.14 -13.30 2.87
C TRP A 23 -0.31 -13.04 2.45
N GLU A 24 -0.83 -13.78 1.46
CA GLU A 24 -2.21 -13.68 0.99
C GLU A 24 -3.16 -14.59 1.79
N TYR A 25 -2.63 -15.60 2.49
CA TYR A 25 -3.44 -16.63 3.14
C TYR A 25 -3.53 -16.43 4.66
N GLY A 26 -4.63 -15.84 5.09
CA GLY A 26 -4.99 -15.76 6.52
C GLY A 26 -3.97 -15.01 7.39
N SER A 27 -4.02 -15.24 8.70
CA SER A 27 -3.10 -14.59 9.64
C SER A 27 -1.79 -15.35 9.75
N TRP A 28 -0.68 -14.68 9.44
CA TRP A 28 0.68 -15.22 9.60
C TRP A 28 0.97 -15.71 11.02
N PHE A 29 0.42 -15.05 12.04
CA PHE A 29 0.61 -15.41 13.45
C PHE A 29 0.00 -16.78 13.82
N ASN A 30 -0.86 -17.34 12.97
CA ASN A 30 -1.45 -18.67 13.18
C ASN A 30 -0.69 -19.78 12.44
N THR A 31 0.41 -19.45 11.76
CA THR A 31 1.22 -20.41 11.00
C THR A 31 2.37 -20.94 11.85
N ASN A 32 2.95 -22.07 11.43
CA ASN A 32 4.19 -22.57 12.03
C ASN A 32 5.40 -21.86 11.41
N VAL A 33 6.45 -21.63 12.21
CA VAL A 33 7.74 -21.13 11.68
C VAL A 33 8.32 -22.13 10.66
N LYS A 34 8.90 -21.62 9.57
CA LYS A 34 9.54 -22.45 8.54
C LYS A 34 10.88 -23.00 9.06
N LYS A 35 11.32 -24.13 8.51
CA LYS A 35 12.64 -24.70 8.82
C LYS A 35 13.75 -23.67 8.53
N GLY A 36 14.59 -23.38 9.53
CA GLY A 36 15.68 -22.40 9.43
C GLY A 36 15.30 -20.99 9.91
N GLN A 37 14.04 -20.75 10.26
CA GLN A 37 13.62 -19.52 10.93
C GLN A 37 13.76 -19.63 12.46
N PRO A 38 13.97 -18.51 13.16
CA PRO A 38 14.04 -18.51 14.61
C PRO A 38 12.68 -18.89 15.23
N ALA A 39 12.70 -19.61 16.35
CA ALA A 39 11.48 -20.10 17.01
C ALA A 39 10.61 -18.96 17.57
N ASP A 40 11.20 -17.82 17.89
CA ASP A 40 10.56 -16.62 18.42
C ASP A 40 10.22 -15.57 17.33
N LEU A 41 10.23 -15.97 16.04
CA LEU A 41 9.98 -15.07 14.90
C LEU A 41 8.71 -14.21 15.08
N PHE A 42 7.62 -14.82 15.54
CA PHE A 42 6.35 -14.13 15.72
C PHE A 42 6.35 -13.17 16.91
N ASP A 43 7.10 -13.47 17.97
CA ASP A 43 7.29 -12.55 19.09
C ASP A 43 8.12 -11.33 18.67
N GLN A 44 9.14 -11.54 17.83
CA GLN A 44 9.92 -10.45 17.23
C GLN A 44 9.05 -9.56 16.34
N PHE A 45 8.18 -10.15 15.51
CA PHE A 45 7.24 -9.37 14.69
C PHE A 45 6.20 -8.62 15.53
N LYS A 46 5.68 -9.24 16.60
CA LYS A 46 4.76 -8.56 17.51
C LYS A 46 5.42 -7.35 18.15
N LYS A 47 6.65 -7.51 18.66
CA LYS A 47 7.43 -6.41 19.23
C LYS A 47 7.71 -5.30 18.21
N LEU A 48 8.04 -5.66 16.96
CA LEU A 48 8.24 -4.70 15.89
C LEU A 48 6.96 -3.91 15.60
N ASN A 49 5.83 -4.59 15.46
CA ASN A 49 4.53 -3.98 15.19
C ASN A 49 4.08 -3.05 16.33
N ASP A 50 4.26 -3.48 17.58
CA ASP A 50 3.93 -2.67 18.77
C ASP A 50 4.80 -1.41 18.87
N SER A 51 6.01 -1.45 18.29
CA SER A 51 6.92 -0.29 18.23
C SER A 51 6.73 0.59 16.98
N ALA A 52 5.91 0.17 16.03
CA ALA A 52 5.77 0.86 14.75
C ALA A 52 5.00 2.18 14.91
N ALA A 53 5.56 3.25 14.35
CA ALA A 53 4.86 4.53 14.29
C ALA A 53 3.67 4.43 13.32
N SER A 54 2.47 4.67 13.83
CA SER A 54 1.27 4.75 12.99
C SER A 54 1.26 6.06 12.20
N SER A 55 0.88 5.99 10.92
CA SER A 55 0.68 7.19 10.12
C SER A 55 -0.45 8.05 10.71
N PRO A 56 -0.29 9.39 10.82
CA PRO A 56 -1.37 10.30 11.21
C PRO A 56 -2.55 10.35 10.23
N LEU A 57 -2.43 9.69 9.08
CA LEU A 57 -3.48 9.58 8.06
C LEU A 57 -4.00 8.14 7.91
N LEU A 58 -3.61 7.22 8.81
CA LEU A 58 -4.10 5.85 8.77
C LEU A 58 -5.63 5.82 8.92
N GLY A 59 -6.32 5.24 7.93
CA GLY A 59 -7.78 5.16 7.88
C GLY A 59 -8.45 6.31 7.11
N PHE A 60 -7.72 7.34 6.69
CA PHE A 60 -8.26 8.36 5.79
C PHE A 60 -8.38 7.81 4.35
N LEU A 61 -9.53 8.03 3.72
CA LEU A 61 -9.76 7.74 2.31
C LEU A 61 -10.20 9.02 1.60
N TYR A 62 -9.44 9.43 0.58
CA TYR A 62 -9.78 10.60 -0.22
C TYR A 62 -11.05 10.37 -1.05
N ASN A 63 -11.98 11.33 -1.05
CA ASN A 63 -13.15 11.33 -1.92
C ASN A 63 -12.97 12.32 -3.09
N PRO A 64 -12.82 11.86 -4.35
CA PRO A 64 -12.67 12.74 -5.50
C PRO A 64 -14.00 13.27 -6.07
N ASP A 65 -15.14 13.08 -5.40
CA ASP A 65 -16.46 13.39 -5.96
C ASP A 65 -16.64 14.84 -6.45
N SER A 66 -16.03 15.79 -5.76
CA SER A 66 -16.04 17.22 -6.10
C SER A 66 -15.15 17.57 -7.31
N LEU A 67 -14.17 16.73 -7.62
CA LEU A 67 -13.10 16.97 -8.60
C LEU A 67 -12.85 15.76 -9.51
N LYS A 68 -13.92 15.04 -9.89
CA LYS A 68 -13.82 13.80 -10.69
C LYS A 68 -13.05 13.97 -11.99
N GLN A 69 -13.23 15.12 -12.66
CA GLN A 69 -12.59 15.38 -13.95
C GLN A 69 -11.07 15.55 -13.78
N GLU A 70 -10.64 16.41 -12.87
CA GLU A 70 -9.23 16.58 -12.52
C GLU A 70 -8.62 15.27 -12.02
N TYR A 71 -9.32 14.53 -11.16
CA TYR A 71 -8.88 13.24 -10.65
C TYR A 71 -8.66 12.22 -11.78
N ALA A 72 -9.57 12.14 -12.75
CA ALA A 72 -9.42 11.24 -13.89
C ALA A 72 -8.23 11.64 -14.78
N GLN A 73 -8.06 12.94 -15.07
CA GLN A 73 -6.95 13.44 -15.89
C GLN A 73 -5.59 13.20 -15.23
N VAL A 74 -5.48 13.47 -13.92
CA VAL A 74 -4.28 13.20 -13.13
C VAL A 74 -3.96 11.70 -13.15
N ASN A 75 -4.93 10.83 -12.91
CA ASN A 75 -4.71 9.38 -12.95
C ASN A 75 -4.24 8.88 -14.32
N ALA A 76 -4.77 9.43 -15.42
CA ALA A 76 -4.32 9.08 -16.76
C ALA A 76 -2.83 9.43 -16.97
N ILE A 77 -2.40 10.62 -16.53
CA ILE A 77 -0.99 11.05 -16.62
C ILE A 77 -0.10 10.16 -15.74
N MET A 78 -0.53 9.84 -14.52
CA MET A 78 0.19 8.93 -13.63
C MET A 78 0.38 7.55 -14.25
N GLY A 79 -0.70 6.97 -14.79
CA GLY A 79 -0.65 5.67 -15.44
C GLY A 79 0.28 5.61 -16.65
N GLU A 80 0.39 6.71 -17.41
CA GLU A 80 1.29 6.81 -18.56
C GLU A 80 2.77 6.94 -18.14
N MET A 81 3.07 7.78 -17.14
CA MET A 81 4.45 8.21 -16.88
C MET A 81 5.14 7.50 -15.71
N ILE A 82 4.41 7.12 -14.66
CA ILE A 82 4.99 6.47 -13.47
C ILE A 82 5.75 5.17 -13.80
N PRO A 83 5.25 4.26 -14.67
CA PRO A 83 5.95 3.01 -14.94
C PRO A 83 7.38 3.21 -15.46
N ALA A 84 7.56 4.17 -16.38
CA ALA A 84 8.87 4.47 -16.96
C ALA A 84 9.79 5.18 -15.95
N ILE A 85 9.25 6.13 -15.17
CA ILE A 85 10.01 6.89 -14.17
C ILE A 85 10.46 5.98 -13.02
N MET A 86 9.57 5.17 -12.45
CA MET A 86 9.86 4.31 -11.29
C MET A 86 10.76 3.12 -11.62
N SER A 87 10.72 2.63 -12.86
CA SER A 87 11.62 1.56 -13.30
C SER A 87 13.03 2.06 -13.64
N GLY A 88 13.25 3.37 -13.73
CA GLY A 88 14.51 3.95 -14.18
C GLY A 88 14.77 3.81 -15.69
N THR A 89 13.73 3.54 -16.48
CA THR A 89 13.84 3.36 -17.94
C THR A 89 14.10 4.69 -18.68
N VAL A 90 13.79 5.82 -18.04
CA VAL A 90 13.97 7.18 -18.61
C VAL A 90 14.82 8.04 -17.68
N ASP A 91 15.48 9.05 -18.23
CA ASP A 91 16.24 10.03 -17.45
C ASP A 91 15.27 10.85 -16.57
N PRO A 92 15.38 10.78 -15.23
CA PRO A 92 14.53 11.57 -14.33
C PRO A 92 14.73 13.09 -14.52
N ALA A 93 15.90 13.56 -14.96
CA ALA A 93 16.16 14.98 -15.18
C ALA A 93 15.28 15.57 -16.29
N GLU A 94 14.87 14.76 -17.27
CA GLU A 94 13.98 15.18 -18.36
C GLU A 94 12.52 14.79 -18.08
N ALA A 95 12.30 13.58 -17.56
CA ALA A 95 10.96 13.03 -17.41
C ALA A 95 10.18 13.64 -16.23
N LEU A 96 10.83 13.92 -15.09
CA LEU A 96 10.16 14.47 -13.90
C LEU A 96 9.61 15.89 -14.14
N PRO A 97 10.36 16.84 -14.73
CA PRO A 97 9.80 18.17 -15.01
C PRO A 97 8.57 18.12 -15.92
N LYS A 98 8.61 17.29 -16.98
CA LYS A 98 7.47 17.09 -17.88
C LYS A 98 6.27 16.48 -17.16
N TYR A 99 6.50 15.49 -16.29
CA TYR A 99 5.46 14.87 -15.49
C TYR A 99 4.78 15.89 -14.56
N ILE A 100 5.57 16.67 -13.82
CA ILE A 100 5.06 17.69 -12.89
C ILE A 100 4.26 18.77 -13.64
N ASP A 101 4.76 19.27 -14.78
CA ASP A 101 4.04 20.26 -15.60
C ASP A 101 2.68 19.73 -16.08
N ARG A 102 2.65 18.47 -16.56
CA ARG A 102 1.40 17.83 -16.99
C ARG A 102 0.42 17.67 -15.84
N LEU A 103 0.89 17.25 -14.66
CA LEU A 103 0.04 17.12 -13.47
C LEU A 103 -0.54 18.49 -13.04
N LYS A 104 0.26 19.54 -13.06
CA LYS A 104 -0.19 20.91 -12.77
C LYS A 104 -1.27 21.36 -13.75
N LYS A 105 -1.08 21.15 -15.04
CA LYS A 105 -2.07 21.46 -16.08
C LYS A 105 -3.37 20.66 -15.94
N ALA A 106 -3.28 19.43 -15.43
CA ALA A 106 -4.44 18.58 -15.14
C ALA A 106 -5.15 18.93 -13.81
N GLY A 107 -4.62 19.87 -13.02
CA GLY A 107 -5.26 20.34 -11.80
C GLY A 107 -4.85 19.59 -10.52
N ILE A 108 -3.65 18.99 -10.47
CA ILE A 108 -3.14 18.34 -9.24
C ILE A 108 -3.14 19.29 -8.03
N ASP A 109 -2.92 20.58 -8.24
CA ASP A 109 -2.91 21.58 -7.17
C ASP A 109 -4.30 21.73 -6.53
N LYS A 110 -5.37 21.61 -7.34
CA LYS A 110 -6.76 21.62 -6.84
C LYS A 110 -7.05 20.35 -6.03
N LEU A 111 -6.67 19.18 -6.53
CA LEU A 111 -6.83 17.91 -5.81
C LEU A 111 -6.06 17.94 -4.48
N THR A 112 -4.86 18.53 -4.47
CA THR A 112 -4.05 18.64 -3.25
C THR A 112 -4.72 19.53 -2.22
N ALA A 113 -5.27 20.68 -2.63
CA ALA A 113 -6.00 21.58 -1.74
C ALA A 113 -7.29 20.93 -1.19
N ASP A 114 -8.04 20.23 -2.05
CA ASP A 114 -9.25 19.51 -1.66
C ASP A 114 -8.95 18.34 -0.70
N ALA A 115 -7.90 17.55 -0.98
CA ALA A 115 -7.44 16.50 -0.09
C ALA A 115 -7.01 17.04 1.27
N GLN A 116 -6.29 18.16 1.32
CA GLN A 116 -5.89 18.81 2.57
C GLN A 116 -7.11 19.21 3.41
N LYS A 117 -8.14 19.79 2.77
CA LYS A 117 -9.40 20.12 3.43
C LYS A 117 -10.10 18.87 3.99
N GLN A 118 -10.20 17.80 3.19
CA GLN A 118 -10.81 16.55 3.65
C GLN A 118 -10.04 15.90 4.79
N ILE A 119 -8.71 15.98 4.79
CA ILE A 119 -7.87 15.51 5.90
C ILE A 119 -8.17 16.30 7.18
N GLU A 120 -8.30 17.62 7.08
CA GLU A 120 -8.64 18.47 8.22
C GLU A 120 -10.04 18.19 8.75
N ASP A 121 -11.03 18.02 7.87
CA ASP A 121 -12.40 17.67 8.26
C ASP A 121 -12.44 16.28 8.92
N TRP A 122 -11.72 15.29 8.37
CA TRP A 122 -11.61 13.94 8.93
C TRP A 122 -10.94 13.93 10.31
N ARG A 123 -9.83 14.66 10.48
CA ARG A 123 -9.13 14.78 11.77
C ARG A 123 -10.00 15.44 12.85
N ASN A 124 -10.94 16.28 12.45
CA ASN A 124 -11.89 16.94 13.33
C ASN A 124 -13.18 16.12 13.56
N GLY A 125 -13.27 14.89 13.04
CA GLY A 125 -14.44 14.02 13.19
C GLY A 125 -15.68 14.49 12.43
N LYS A 126 -15.50 15.28 11.37
CA LYS A 126 -16.60 15.82 10.54
C LYS A 126 -16.89 14.97 9.30
N LEU A 127 -16.09 13.92 9.06
CA LEU A 127 -16.20 12.94 7.98
C LEU A 127 -16.17 11.52 8.56
#